data_AF-A0A835BTT9-F1
#
_entry.id   AF-A0A835BTT9-F1
#
_cell.length_a   1.000
_cell.length_b   1.000
_cell.length_c   1.000
_cell.angle_alpha   90.00
_cell.angle_beta   90.00
_cell.angle_gamma   90.00
#
_symmetry.space_group_name_H-M   'P 1'
#
loop_
_entity.id
_entity.type
_entity.pdbx_description
1 polymer ?
#
loop_
_entity_poly.entity_id
_entity_poly.type
_entity_poly.pdbx_seq_one_letter_code
_entity_poly.pdbx_strand_id
1 'polypeptide(L)'
;MKPSLCSSPQGNHVHDAITALDLYAYIACKEYFGKALFVVGWNDYGVMLVGGKSVPEVQSYVPQIVETISAATEKLINDGATSILVSGISPMGCAPGNLVFLGTKNATDYESHTGCLKALNELSKEHNAQLRRALSSLTGAHPGGVAGPVRLRRRRRRVESVLRRRRREVQLQPQRAVRDARRERL
;
A
#
# COMPACT_ATOMS: atom_id res chain seq x y z
N MET A 1 5.86 -24.30 -0.95
CA MET A 1 5.58 -23.13 -0.09
C MET A 1 6.81 -22.81 0.75
N LYS A 2 7.25 -21.55 0.83
CA LYS A 2 8.39 -21.15 1.68
C LYS A 2 7.96 -21.05 3.16
N PRO A 3 8.78 -21.52 4.13
CA PRO A 3 8.43 -21.57 5.56
C PRO A 3 8.21 -20.18 6.15
N SER A 4 7.42 -20.11 7.24
CA SER A 4 7.24 -18.92 8.11
C SER A 4 8.55 -18.18 8.35
N LEU A 5 8.49 -16.84 8.43
CA LEU A 5 9.67 -16.05 8.78
C LEU A 5 9.96 -16.10 10.29
N CYS A 6 8.94 -16.33 11.10
CA CYS A 6 9.06 -16.68 12.51
C CYS A 6 8.82 -18.18 12.67
N SER A 7 9.83 -18.99 12.33
CA SER A 7 9.76 -20.46 12.42
C SER A 7 9.15 -20.90 13.76
N SER A 8 7.98 -21.53 13.70
CA SER A 8 7.46 -22.27 14.85
C SER A 8 8.45 -23.41 15.15
N PRO A 9 8.69 -23.76 16.43
CA PRO A 9 9.34 -25.02 16.75
C PRO A 9 8.51 -26.15 16.10
N GLN A 10 9.03 -26.78 15.05
CA GLN A 10 8.33 -27.85 14.36
C GLN A 10 8.73 -29.19 15.00
N GLY A 11 7.82 -29.74 15.81
CA GLY A 11 7.93 -31.11 16.31
C GLY A 11 7.61 -32.12 15.20
N ASN A 12 8.57 -32.36 14.30
CA ASN A 12 8.42 -33.35 13.23
C ASN A 12 9.44 -34.49 13.34
N HIS A 13 10.39 -34.40 14.28
CA HIS A 13 11.22 -35.51 14.70
C HIS A 13 10.76 -35.92 16.09
N VAL A 14 10.36 -37.18 16.24
CA VAL A 14 9.86 -37.81 17.49
C VAL A 14 10.92 -37.83 18.62
N HIS A 15 12.02 -37.09 18.46
CA HIS A 15 13.17 -37.05 19.36
C HIS A 15 13.63 -35.64 19.75
N ASP A 16 13.06 -34.56 19.20
CA ASP A 16 13.50 -33.21 19.55
C ASP A 16 12.56 -32.59 20.59
N ALA A 17 13.01 -32.54 21.84
CA ALA A 17 12.38 -31.69 22.84
C ALA A 17 12.45 -30.24 22.35
N ILE A 18 11.29 -29.61 22.12
CA ILE A 18 11.20 -28.16 21.88
C ILE A 18 11.97 -27.47 23.00
N THR A 19 13.11 -26.85 22.67
CA THR A 19 13.91 -26.21 23.70
C THR A 19 13.24 -24.90 24.12
N ALA A 20 13.41 -24.51 25.38
CA ALA A 20 12.92 -23.21 25.86
C ALA A 20 13.47 -22.04 25.01
N LEU A 21 14.65 -22.23 24.39
CA LEU A 21 15.28 -21.27 23.49
C LEU A 21 14.52 -21.12 22.16
N ASP A 22 14.02 -22.22 21.59
CA ASP A 22 13.23 -22.19 20.35
C ASP A 22 11.89 -21.48 20.55
N LEU A 23 11.22 -21.73 21.68
CA LEU A 23 9.99 -21.04 22.05
C LEU A 23 10.25 -19.55 22.30
N TYR A 24 11.35 -19.21 22.99
CA TYR A 24 11.75 -17.82 23.22
C TYR A 24 12.04 -17.08 21.91
N ALA A 25 12.81 -17.69 21.00
CA ALA A 25 13.11 -17.12 19.69
C ALA A 25 11.85 -16.89 18.86
N TYR A 26 10.91 -17.84 18.87
CA TYR A 26 9.62 -17.72 18.20
C TYR A 26 8.78 -16.56 18.76
N ILE A 27 8.64 -16.46 20.09
CA ILE A 27 7.90 -15.36 20.73
C ILE A 27 8.56 -14.01 20.44
N ALA A 28 9.88 -13.92 20.60
CA ALA A 28 10.64 -12.70 20.34
C ALA A 28 10.52 -12.25 18.86
N CYS A 29 10.52 -13.18 17.92
CA CYS A 29 10.30 -12.88 16.50
C CYS A 29 8.92 -12.27 16.26
N LYS A 30 7.86 -12.89 16.81
CA LYS A 30 6.49 -12.36 16.68
C LYS A 30 6.34 -10.98 17.30
N GLU A 31 6.94 -10.73 18.46
CA GLU A 31 6.96 -9.40 19.08
C GLU A 31 7.69 -8.37 18.22
N TYR A 32 8.80 -8.75 17.58
CA TYR A 32 9.53 -7.88 16.68
C TYR A 32 8.69 -7.53 15.44
N PHE A 33 8.05 -8.52 14.82
CA PHE A 33 7.13 -8.32 13.69
C PHE A 33 5.96 -7.40 14.06
N GLY A 34 5.43 -7.54 15.27
CA GLY A 34 4.36 -6.67 15.78
C GLY A 34 4.73 -5.19 15.88
N LYS A 35 6.03 -4.85 15.88
CA LYS A 35 6.56 -3.47 15.96
C LYS A 35 7.01 -2.92 14.60
N ALA A 36 7.14 -3.76 13.58
CA ALA A 36 7.65 -3.38 12.26
C ALA A 36 6.52 -2.97 11.29
N LEU A 37 6.88 -2.17 10.27
CA LEU A 37 6.03 -1.91 9.12
C LEU A 37 6.51 -2.76 7.95
N PHE A 38 5.62 -3.60 7.41
CA PHE A 38 5.89 -4.38 6.21
C PHE A 38 5.29 -3.70 4.99
N VAL A 39 6.04 -3.64 3.90
CA VAL A 39 5.58 -3.11 2.62
C VAL A 39 5.62 -4.23 1.58
N VAL A 40 4.44 -4.61 1.08
CA VAL A 40 4.28 -5.64 0.05
C VAL A 40 3.98 -4.96 -1.28
N GLY A 41 4.81 -5.22 -2.28
CA GLY A 41 4.70 -4.69 -3.64
C GLY A 41 4.52 -5.79 -4.68
N TRP A 42 4.72 -5.42 -5.95
CA TRP A 42 4.57 -6.29 -7.10
C TRP A 42 5.54 -5.86 -8.21
N ASN A 43 5.94 -6.77 -9.09
CA ASN A 43 6.77 -6.49 -10.27
C ASN A 43 6.38 -7.34 -11.51
N ASP A 44 5.41 -8.24 -11.33
CA ASP A 44 5.05 -9.33 -12.24
C ASP A 44 4.68 -8.83 -13.64
N TYR A 45 3.82 -7.81 -13.72
CA TYR A 45 3.34 -7.28 -15.00
C TYR A 45 4.45 -6.65 -15.84
N GLY A 46 5.38 -5.92 -15.21
CA GLY A 46 6.49 -5.29 -15.92
C GLY A 46 7.40 -6.33 -16.58
N VAL A 47 7.74 -7.39 -15.84
CA VAL A 47 8.57 -8.50 -16.35
C VAL A 47 7.88 -9.20 -17.52
N MET A 48 6.59 -9.50 -17.40
CA MET A 48 5.83 -10.18 -18.45
C MET A 48 5.68 -9.32 -19.72
N LEU A 49 5.39 -8.03 -19.56
CA LEU A 49 5.21 -7.11 -20.69
C LEU A 49 6.53 -6.88 -21.43
N VAL A 50 7.64 -6.67 -20.70
CA VAL A 50 8.98 -6.56 -21.31
C VAL A 50 9.42 -7.88 -21.96
N GLY A 51 8.96 -9.02 -21.42
CA GLY A 51 9.14 -10.34 -22.00
C GLY A 51 8.29 -10.61 -23.25
N GLY A 52 7.52 -9.63 -23.74
CA GLY A 52 6.75 -9.72 -24.98
C GLY A 52 5.33 -10.28 -24.84
N LYS A 53 4.84 -10.56 -23.62
CA LYS A 53 3.45 -10.97 -23.42
C LYS A 53 2.50 -9.81 -23.71
N SER A 54 1.37 -10.12 -24.34
CA SER A 54 0.34 -9.13 -24.63
C SER A 54 -0.43 -8.70 -23.37
N VAL A 55 -1.02 -7.50 -23.36
CA VAL A 55 -1.81 -7.05 -22.20
C VAL A 55 -2.95 -8.03 -21.83
N PRO A 56 -3.74 -8.59 -22.77
CA PRO A 56 -4.77 -9.57 -22.44
C PRO A 56 -4.21 -10.84 -21.79
N GLU A 57 -3.07 -11.34 -22.30
CA GLU A 57 -2.40 -12.50 -21.74
C GLU A 57 -1.92 -12.21 -20.30
N VAL A 58 -1.29 -11.06 -20.09
CA VAL A 58 -0.84 -10.60 -18.77
C VAL A 58 -2.01 -10.41 -17.80
N GLN A 59 -3.15 -9.92 -18.30
CA GLN A 59 -4.36 -9.73 -17.51
C GLN A 59 -4.93 -11.05 -16.97
N SER A 60 -4.73 -12.18 -17.68
CA SER A 60 -5.16 -13.49 -17.19
C SER A 60 -4.47 -13.93 -15.89
N TYR A 61 -3.29 -13.39 -15.58
CA TYR A 61 -2.54 -13.70 -14.35
C TYR A 61 -2.98 -12.87 -13.14
N VAL A 62 -3.87 -11.89 -13.31
CA VAL A 62 -4.30 -11.00 -12.20
C VAL A 62 -4.81 -11.78 -10.98
N PRO A 63 -5.68 -12.81 -11.11
CA PRO A 63 -6.16 -13.55 -9.96
C PRO A 63 -5.03 -14.24 -9.18
N GLN A 64 -4.11 -14.90 -9.88
CA GLN A 64 -2.99 -15.61 -9.28
C GLN A 64 -2.00 -14.67 -8.57
N ILE A 65 -1.73 -13.50 -9.16
CA ILE A 65 -0.86 -12.48 -8.56
C ILE A 65 -1.50 -11.92 -7.28
N VAL A 66 -2.80 -11.58 -7.33
CA VAL A 66 -3.55 -11.07 -6.17
C VAL A 66 -3.62 -12.11 -5.06
N GLU A 67 -3.85 -13.37 -5.39
CA GLU A 67 -3.83 -14.49 -4.44
C GLU A 67 -2.45 -14.62 -3.78
N THR A 68 -1.37 -14.54 -4.56
CA THR A 68 0.01 -14.62 -4.04
C THR A 68 0.31 -13.47 -3.08
N ILE A 69 -0.09 -12.24 -3.42
CA ILE A 69 0.04 -11.07 -2.53
C ILE A 69 -0.77 -11.26 -1.24
N SER A 70 -2.00 -11.79 -1.36
CA SER A 70 -2.89 -12.01 -0.22
C SER A 70 -2.35 -13.09 0.72
N ALA A 71 -1.86 -14.21 0.18
CA ALA A 71 -1.23 -15.27 0.95
C ALA A 71 0.07 -14.80 1.65
N ALA A 72 0.88 -13.98 0.97
CA ALA A 72 2.06 -13.38 1.58
C ALA A 72 1.67 -12.44 2.75
N THR A 73 0.61 -11.66 2.57
CA THR A 73 0.08 -10.77 3.60
C THR A 73 -0.45 -11.56 4.79
N GLU A 74 -1.23 -12.60 4.55
CA GLU A 74 -1.75 -13.49 5.60
C GLU A 74 -0.62 -14.13 6.41
N LYS A 75 0.43 -14.57 5.72
CA LYS A 75 1.60 -15.15 6.38
C LYS A 75 2.29 -14.14 7.30
N LEU A 76 2.45 -12.88 6.88
CA LEU A 76 3.00 -11.83 7.75
C LEU A 76 2.13 -11.62 9.00
N ILE A 77 0.80 -11.63 8.85
CA ILE A 77 -0.14 -11.55 9.97
C ILE A 77 0.08 -12.73 10.93
N ASN A 78 0.17 -13.96 10.38
CA ASN A 78 0.42 -15.17 11.17
C ASN A 78 1.79 -15.15 11.89
N ASP A 79 2.77 -14.46 11.31
CA ASP A 79 4.10 -14.22 11.88
C ASP A 79 4.12 -13.05 12.89
N GLY A 80 2.96 -12.44 13.20
CA GLY A 80 2.81 -11.43 14.25
C GLY A 80 2.80 -9.98 13.75
N ALA A 81 2.86 -9.75 12.44
CA ALA A 81 2.81 -8.39 11.89
C ALA A 81 1.43 -7.74 12.11
N THR A 82 1.43 -6.53 12.67
CA THR A 82 0.20 -5.75 12.92
C THR A 82 0.04 -4.57 11.95
N SER A 83 1.14 -4.15 11.30
CA SER A 83 1.21 -3.00 10.40
C SER A 83 1.72 -3.44 9.03
N ILE A 84 0.81 -3.66 8.09
CA ILE A 84 1.15 -4.09 6.73
C ILE A 84 0.57 -3.11 5.71
N LEU A 85 1.45 -2.58 4.88
CA LEU A 85 1.09 -1.80 3.71
C LEU A 85 1.19 -2.69 2.47
N VAL A 86 0.06 -2.90 1.80
CA VAL A 86 0.03 -3.55 0.48
C VAL A 86 -0.18 -2.48 -0.58
N SER A 87 0.80 -2.33 -1.47
CA SER A 87 0.72 -1.34 -2.54
C SER A 87 -0.16 -1.85 -3.67
N GLY A 88 -1.10 -1.01 -4.11
CA GLY A 88 -1.72 -1.18 -5.41
C GLY A 88 -0.78 -0.78 -6.55
N ILE A 89 -1.34 -0.76 -7.75
CA ILE A 89 -0.68 -0.38 -8.99
C ILE A 89 -1.09 1.03 -9.36
N SER A 90 -0.13 1.94 -9.50
CA SER A 90 -0.39 3.23 -10.15
C SER A 90 -0.78 3.01 -11.62
N PRO A 91 -1.50 3.94 -12.26
CA PRO A 91 -1.86 3.83 -13.68
C PRO A 91 -0.63 3.54 -14.57
N MET A 92 -0.43 2.28 -14.93
CA MET A 92 0.80 1.82 -15.61
C MET A 92 0.97 2.47 -16.98
N GLY A 93 -0.14 2.76 -17.66
CA GLY A 93 -0.12 3.38 -18.98
C GLY A 93 0.46 4.79 -19.00
N CYS A 94 0.59 5.43 -17.83
CA CYS A 94 1.20 6.75 -17.68
C CYS A 94 2.68 6.70 -17.28
N ALA A 95 3.23 5.52 -16.98
CA ALA A 95 4.64 5.40 -16.61
C ALA A 95 5.53 5.69 -17.84
N PRO A 96 6.54 6.58 -17.73
CA PRO A 96 7.39 6.93 -18.88
C PRO A 96 8.03 5.73 -19.56
N GLY A 97 8.49 4.74 -18.79
CA GLY A 97 9.04 3.50 -19.33
C GLY A 97 8.04 2.73 -20.20
N ASN A 98 6.79 2.60 -19.75
CA ASN A 98 5.76 1.89 -20.52
C ASN A 98 5.38 2.65 -21.80
N LEU A 99 5.34 3.99 -21.75
CA LEU A 99 5.10 4.79 -22.95
C LEU A 99 6.21 4.63 -24.00
N VAL A 100 7.46 4.51 -23.55
CA VAL A 100 8.62 4.31 -24.44
C VAL A 100 8.66 2.88 -24.99
N PHE A 101 8.51 1.86 -24.14
CA PHE A 101 8.70 0.46 -24.55
C PHE A 101 7.47 -0.20 -25.16
N LEU A 102 6.27 0.25 -24.77
CA LEU A 102 4.99 -0.37 -25.16
C LEU A 102 4.10 0.59 -25.96
N GLY A 103 4.63 1.75 -26.34
CA GLY A 103 3.94 2.73 -27.17
C GLY A 103 3.63 2.20 -28.57
N THR A 104 2.52 2.66 -29.14
CA THR A 104 2.09 2.31 -30.50
C THR A 104 1.95 3.58 -31.34
N LYS A 105 1.86 3.42 -32.66
CA LYS A 105 1.54 4.54 -33.57
C LYS A 105 0.04 4.85 -33.61
N ASN A 106 -0.79 4.01 -32.99
CA ASN A 106 -2.23 4.12 -33.08
C ASN A 106 -2.76 5.03 -31.97
N ALA A 107 -3.23 6.22 -32.34
CA ALA A 107 -3.77 7.20 -31.40
C ALA A 107 -4.96 6.66 -30.58
N THR A 108 -5.70 5.65 -31.07
CA THR A 108 -6.84 5.09 -30.32
C THR A 108 -6.43 4.28 -29.10
N ASP A 109 -5.18 3.83 -29.02
CA ASP A 109 -4.66 3.04 -27.89
C ASP A 109 -4.43 3.91 -26.65
N TYR A 110 -4.44 5.23 -26.84
CA TYR A 110 -4.17 6.23 -25.83
C TYR A 110 -5.46 6.88 -25.33
N GLU A 111 -5.50 7.18 -24.04
CA GLU A 111 -6.52 8.02 -23.43
C GLU A 111 -6.39 9.45 -23.95
N SER A 112 -7.49 10.02 -24.46
CA SER A 112 -7.47 11.31 -25.15
C SER A 112 -7.03 12.49 -24.29
N HIS A 113 -7.25 12.43 -22.98
CA HIS A 113 -6.96 13.53 -22.05
C HIS A 113 -5.57 13.46 -21.42
N THR A 114 -5.02 12.24 -21.28
CA THR A 114 -3.78 12.00 -20.52
C THR A 114 -2.63 11.55 -21.40
N GLY A 115 -2.91 11.03 -22.61
CA GLY A 115 -1.92 10.40 -23.46
C GLY A 115 -1.38 9.08 -22.90
N CYS A 116 -2.07 8.47 -21.92
CA CYS A 116 -1.65 7.21 -21.32
C CYS A 116 -2.21 6.00 -22.09
N LEU A 117 -1.49 4.88 -22.07
CA LEU A 117 -1.95 3.63 -22.68
C LEU A 117 -3.18 3.06 -21.96
N LYS A 118 -4.33 2.99 -22.65
CA LYS A 118 -5.63 2.55 -22.08
C LYS A 118 -5.54 1.15 -21.48
N ALA A 119 -5.03 0.19 -22.24
CA ALA A 119 -5.02 -1.22 -21.83
C ALA A 119 -4.21 -1.45 -20.54
N LEU A 120 -3.08 -0.76 -20.38
CA LEU A 120 -2.27 -0.86 -19.15
C LEU A 120 -2.93 -0.18 -17.94
N ASN A 121 -3.66 0.91 -18.16
CA ASN A 121 -4.45 1.55 -17.11
C ASN A 121 -5.63 0.65 -16.68
N GLU A 122 -6.30 -0.02 -17.61
CA GLU A 122 -7.35 -0.99 -17.29
C GLU A 122 -6.80 -2.21 -16.53
N LEU A 123 -5.64 -2.73 -16.92
CA LEU A 123 -4.95 -3.78 -16.15
C LEU A 123 -4.67 -3.34 -14.71
N SER A 124 -4.20 -2.09 -14.52
CA SER A 124 -3.95 -1.50 -13.20
C SER A 124 -5.24 -1.39 -12.37
N LYS A 125 -6.35 -0.97 -13.00
CA LYS A 125 -7.67 -0.84 -12.35
C LYS A 125 -8.20 -2.20 -11.92
N GLU A 126 -8.11 -3.21 -12.79
CA GLU A 126 -8.60 -4.55 -12.51
C GLU A 126 -7.84 -5.21 -11.36
N HIS A 127 -6.50 -5.17 -11.40
CA HIS A 127 -5.67 -5.64 -10.29
C HIS A 127 -6.06 -4.96 -8.98
N ASN A 128 -6.15 -3.63 -8.97
CA ASN A 128 -6.48 -2.89 -7.75
C ASN A 128 -7.89 -3.21 -7.23
N ALA A 129 -8.85 -3.50 -8.11
CA ALA A 129 -10.18 -3.91 -7.72
C ALA A 129 -10.17 -5.28 -7.04
N GLN A 130 -9.51 -6.27 -7.64
CA GLN A 130 -9.36 -7.60 -7.05
C GLN A 130 -8.57 -7.57 -5.75
N LEU A 131 -7.44 -6.86 -5.72
CA LEU A 131 -6.60 -6.72 -4.52
C LEU A 131 -7.37 -6.11 -3.35
N ARG A 132 -8.15 -5.05 -3.58
CA ARG A 132 -8.99 -4.47 -2.52
C ARG A 132 -10.01 -5.46 -1.97
N ARG A 133 -10.63 -6.28 -2.83
CA ARG A 133 -11.59 -7.32 -2.40
C ARG A 133 -10.89 -8.39 -1.56
N ALA A 134 -9.76 -8.91 -2.03
CA ALA A 134 -8.99 -9.93 -1.33
C ALA A 134 -8.50 -9.43 0.05
N LEU A 135 -7.92 -8.23 0.12
CA LEU A 135 -7.45 -7.65 1.39
C LEU A 135 -8.60 -7.33 2.35
N SER A 136 -9.77 -6.95 1.84
CA SER A 136 -10.95 -6.72 2.69
C SER A 136 -11.44 -8.02 3.32
N SER A 137 -11.46 -9.11 2.54
CA SER A 137 -11.78 -10.45 3.05
C SER A 137 -10.76 -10.90 4.10
N LEU A 138 -9.46 -10.72 3.82
CA LEU A 138 -8.38 -11.09 4.73
C LEU A 138 -8.45 -10.30 6.05
N THR A 139 -8.72 -9.00 5.99
CA THR A 139 -8.88 -8.17 7.21
C THR A 139 -10.08 -8.60 8.04
N GLY A 140 -11.17 -9.05 7.40
CA GLY A 140 -12.33 -9.60 8.09
C GLY A 140 -12.02 -10.90 8.84
N ALA A 141 -11.14 -11.75 8.28
CA ALA A 141 -10.66 -12.97 8.93
C ALA A 141 -9.65 -12.70 10.07
N HIS A 142 -8.91 -11.59 9.98
CA HIS A 142 -7.82 -11.24 10.90
C HIS A 142 -7.97 -9.84 11.54
N PRO A 143 -8.92 -9.63 12.47
CA PRO A 143 -9.23 -8.31 13.02
C PRO A 143 -8.07 -7.63 13.79
N GLY A 144 -7.02 -8.38 14.16
CA GLY A 144 -5.81 -7.87 14.81
C GLY A 144 -4.67 -7.48 13.85
N GLY A 145 -4.70 -7.92 12.59
CA GLY A 145 -3.70 -7.61 11.56
C GLY A 145 -4.26 -6.59 10.58
N VAL A 146 -3.91 -5.31 10.72
CA VAL A 146 -4.41 -4.28 9.81
C VAL A 146 -3.60 -4.30 8.52
N ALA A 147 -4.02 -5.14 7.57
CA ALA A 147 -3.57 -5.06 6.18
C ALA A 147 -4.51 -4.14 5.40
N GLY A 148 -3.98 -3.07 4.81
CA GLY A 148 -4.82 -2.19 4.01
C GLY A 148 -4.02 -1.33 3.04
N PRO A 149 -4.70 -0.73 2.04
CA PRO A 149 -4.10 0.32 1.23
C PRO A 149 -3.63 1.45 2.13
N VAL A 150 -2.61 2.22 1.70
CA VAL A 150 -2.05 3.37 2.45
C VAL A 150 -3.17 4.24 3.02
N ARG A 151 -3.57 4.01 4.27
CA ARG A 151 -4.22 5.02 5.07
C ARG A 151 -3.09 5.87 5.59
N LEU A 152 -2.73 6.90 4.83
CA LEU A 152 -2.04 8.05 5.40
C LEU A 152 -2.85 8.40 6.64
N ARG A 153 -2.31 8.14 7.84
CA ARG A 153 -2.84 8.71 9.07
C ARG A 153 -2.77 10.21 8.82
N ARG A 154 -3.85 10.80 8.29
CA ARG A 154 -4.00 12.24 8.26
C ARG A 154 -3.82 12.62 9.71
N ARG A 155 -2.72 13.29 10.05
CA ARG A 155 -2.62 14.11 11.26
C ARG A 155 -3.62 15.26 11.10
N ARG A 156 -4.91 14.94 10.95
CA ARG A 156 -6.02 15.85 10.66
C ARG A 156 -6.13 16.88 11.78
N ARG A 157 -5.88 16.43 13.01
CA ARG A 157 -5.87 17.28 14.21
C ARG A 157 -4.80 18.37 14.21
N ARG A 158 -3.62 18.15 13.59
CA ARG A 158 -2.53 19.15 13.60
C ARG A 158 -2.65 20.17 12.47
N VAL A 159 -3.14 19.75 11.29
CA VAL A 159 -3.34 20.67 10.15
C VAL A 159 -4.57 21.56 10.35
N GLU A 160 -5.69 21.02 10.84
CA GLU A 160 -6.89 21.84 11.09
C GLU A 160 -6.69 22.88 12.20
N SER A 161 -5.90 22.57 13.24
CA SER A 161 -5.58 23.52 14.30
C SER A 161 -4.67 24.65 13.80
N VAL A 162 -3.71 24.36 12.91
CA VAL A 162 -2.88 25.39 12.26
C VAL A 162 -3.70 26.25 11.29
N LEU A 163 -4.60 25.65 10.50
CA LEU A 163 -5.47 26.39 9.59
C LEU A 163 -6.48 27.27 10.33
N ARG A 164 -7.05 26.79 11.46
CA ARG A 164 -7.91 27.60 12.33
C ARG A 164 -7.17 28.76 12.99
N ARG A 165 -5.91 28.55 13.41
CA ARG A 165 -5.06 29.63 13.96
C ARG A 165 -4.77 30.69 12.91
N ARG A 166 -4.35 30.30 11.69
CA ARG A 166 -4.11 31.25 10.59
C ARG A 166 -5.38 32.01 10.17
N ARG A 167 -6.56 31.37 10.11
CA ARG A 167 -7.82 32.08 9.83
C ARG A 167 -8.14 33.13 10.92
N ARG A 168 -7.94 32.80 12.20
CA ARG A 168 -8.15 33.77 13.29
C ARG A 168 -7.17 34.94 13.22
N GLU A 169 -5.90 34.69 12.90
CA GLU A 169 -4.90 35.74 12.73
C GLU A 169 -5.26 36.69 11.57
N VAL A 170 -5.64 36.14 10.41
CA VAL A 170 -6.08 36.95 9.26
C VAL A 170 -7.35 37.75 9.56
N GLN A 171 -8.30 37.19 10.31
CA GLN A 171 -9.53 37.91 10.69
C GLN A 171 -9.29 39.03 11.71
N LEU A 172 -8.26 38.91 12.56
CA LEU A 172 -7.92 39.88 13.60
C LEU A 172 -6.99 40.99 13.11
N GLN A 173 -6.29 40.81 11.99
CA GLN A 173 -5.40 41.83 11.43
C GLN A 173 -6.09 43.16 11.09
N PRO A 174 -7.27 43.20 10.45
CA PRO A 174 -7.98 44.45 10.17
C PRO A 174 -8.39 45.19 11.45
N GLN A 175 -8.81 44.44 12.48
CA GLN A 175 -9.26 45.03 13.75
C GLN A 175 -8.09 45.59 14.57
N ARG A 176 -6.92 44.97 14.51
CA ARG A 176 -5.69 45.50 15.13
C ARG A 176 -5.22 46.77 14.45
N ALA A 177 -5.15 46.76 13.11
CA ALA A 177 -4.77 47.94 12.33
C ALA A 177 -5.68 49.17 12.60
N VAL A 178 -6.99 48.96 12.72
CA VAL A 178 -7.95 50.03 13.06
C VAL A 178 -7.76 50.53 14.50
N ARG A 179 -7.44 49.65 15.45
CA ARG A 179 -7.23 50.02 16.85
C ARG A 179 -5.93 50.78 17.07
N ASP A 180 -4.89 50.42 16.35
CA ASP A 180 -3.58 51.06 16.40
C ASP A 180 -3.64 52.45 15.74
N ALA A 181 -4.30 52.58 14.58
CA ALA A 181 -4.55 53.88 13.92
C ALA A 181 -5.45 54.85 14.71
N ARG A 182 -6.18 54.36 15.72
CA ARG A 182 -6.98 55.18 16.66
C ARG A 182 -6.16 55.62 17.88
N ARG A 183 -5.11 54.89 18.23
CA ARG A 183 -4.17 55.26 19.31
C ARG A 183 -3.17 56.33 18.86
N GLU A 184 -2.80 56.37 17.59
CA GLU A 184 -1.88 57.38 17.03
C GLU A 184 -2.53 58.76 16.80
N ARG A 185 -3.84 58.90 17.04
CA ARG A 185 -4.59 60.17 16.91
C ARG A 185 -4.96 60.81 18.25
N LEU A 186 -4.47 60.27 19.36
CA LEU A 186 -4.56 60.83 20.71
C LEU A 186 -3.16 61.21 21.18
#